data_AF-A0A977K9I8-F1
#
_entry.id   AF-A0A977K9I8-F1
#
_cell.length_a   1.000
_cell.length_b   1.000
_cell.length_c   1.000
_cell.angle_alpha   90.00
_cell.angle_beta   90.00
_cell.angle_gamma   90.00
#
_symmetry.space_group_name_H-M   'P 1'
#
loop_
_entity.id
_entity.type
_entity.pdbx_description
1 polymer ?
#
loop_
_entity_poly.entity_id
_entity_poly.type
_entity_poly.pdbx_seq_one_letter_code
_entity_poly.pdbx_strand_id
1 'polypeptide(L)' 'MVRRRQVKVREVLGRKIVNNKEYKYTYYTLPLNIYIPKHIVERYDRDYILEINPETGEIRAYPKKLAEQKEQKQEEQQ' A
#
# COMPACT_ATOMS: atom_id res chain seq x y z
N MET A 1 7.90 -8.81 -18.92
CA MET A 1 8.68 -7.84 -18.09
C MET A 1 7.82 -7.28 -16.96
N VAL A 2 8.32 -7.32 -15.72
CA VAL A 2 7.62 -6.78 -14.54
C VAL A 2 7.54 -5.25 -14.64
N ARG A 3 6.33 -4.70 -14.53
CA ARG A 3 6.09 -3.26 -14.50
C ARG A 3 6.16 -2.76 -13.07
N ARG A 4 7.04 -1.82 -12.78
CA ARG A 4 7.21 -1.19 -11.45
C ARG A 4 6.73 0.25 -11.49
N ARG A 5 5.93 0.67 -10.51
CA ARG A 5 5.52 2.07 -10.33
C ARG A 5 5.48 2.47 -8.87
N GLN A 6 5.82 3.72 -8.60
CA GLN A 6 5.62 4.34 -7.29
C GLN A 6 4.17 4.83 -7.21
N VAL A 7 3.51 4.52 -6.10
CA VAL A 7 2.09 4.84 -5.87
C VAL A 7 1.92 5.34 -4.44
N LYS A 8 1.00 6.27 -4.26
CA LYS A 8 0.65 6.78 -2.94
C LYS A 8 -0.66 6.17 -2.48
N VAL A 9 -0.68 5.72 -1.24
CA VAL A 9 -1.89 5.24 -0.58
C VAL A 9 -2.90 6.39 -0.47
N ARG A 10 -4.14 6.11 -0.88
CA ARG A 10 -5.29 7.00 -0.71
C ARG A 10 -6.08 6.60 0.51
N GLU A 11 -6.35 7.57 1.37
CA GLU A 11 -7.30 7.45 2.47
C GLU A 11 -8.73 7.61 1.94
N VAL A 12 -9.60 6.68 2.32
CA VAL A 12 -11.01 6.67 1.92
C VAL A 12 -11.87 6.70 3.18
N LEU A 13 -12.72 7.72 3.25
CA LEU A 13 -13.68 7.90 4.33
C LEU A 13 -15.05 7.39 3.87
N GLY A 14 -15.42 6.23 4.38
CA GLY A 14 -16.74 5.67 4.19
C GLY A 14 -17.71 6.15 5.27
N ARG A 15 -18.97 6.33 4.89
CA ARG A 15 -20.06 6.73 5.77
C ARG A 15 -21.23 5.78 5.56
N LYS A 16 -21.84 5.29 6.64
CA LYS A 16 -23.05 4.46 6.59
C LYS A 16 -24.05 4.96 7.63
N ILE A 17 -25.27 5.21 7.22
CA ILE A 17 -26.36 5.59 8.13
C ILE A 17 -27.18 4.34 8.45
N VAL A 18 -27.36 4.02 9.73
CA VAL A 18 -28.18 2.90 10.20
C VAL A 18 -29.03 3.41 11.37
N ASN A 19 -30.35 3.34 11.28
CA ASN A 19 -31.30 3.79 12.32
C ASN A 19 -30.99 5.22 12.82
N ASN A 20 -30.81 6.17 11.90
CA ASN A 20 -30.41 7.56 12.16
C ASN A 20 -29.05 7.73 12.87
N LYS A 21 -28.24 6.68 13.02
CA LYS A 21 -26.84 6.76 13.49
C LYS A 21 -25.88 6.74 12.32
N GLU A 22 -24.94 7.68 12.29
CA GLU A 22 -23.88 7.75 11.28
C GLU A 22 -22.63 6.97 11.76
N TYR A 23 -22.21 5.98 10.98
CA TYR A 23 -20.98 5.21 11.18
C TYR A 23 -19.95 5.65 10.14
N LYS A 24 -18.78 6.10 10.61
CA LYS A 24 -17.66 6.49 9.76
C LYS A 24 -16.57 5.44 9.84
N TYR A 25 -16.01 5.06 8.69
CA TYR A 25 -14.88 4.14 8.62
C TYR A 25 -13.81 4.71 7.69
N THR A 26 -12.56 4.60 8.14
CA THR A 26 -11.39 5.01 7.35
C THR A 26 -10.67 3.76 6.86
N TYR A 27 -10.46 3.65 5.56
CA TYR A 27 -9.64 2.60 4.98
C TYR A 27 -8.64 3.18 3.98
N TYR A 28 -7.57 2.44 3.74
CA TYR A 28 -6.47 2.87 2.90
C TYR A 28 -6.40 2.00 1.66
N THR A 29 -6.20 2.60 0.49
CA THR A 29 -6.23 1.90 -0.79
C THR A 29 -5.08 2.30 -1.71
N LEU A 30 -4.61 1.34 -2.50
CA LEU A 30 -3.74 1.53 -3.65
C LEU A 30 -4.55 1.44 -4.96
N PRO A 31 -3.96 1.79 -6.12
CA PRO A 31 -4.56 1.52 -7.42
C PRO A 31 -5.00 0.06 -7.54
N LEU A 32 -6.05 -0.20 -8.32
CA LEU A 32 -6.76 -1.49 -8.39
C LEU A 32 -7.55 -1.84 -7.11
N ASN A 33 -7.86 -0.84 -6.27
CA ASN A 33 -8.63 -1.00 -5.03
C ASN A 33 -8.01 -2.00 -4.04
N ILE A 34 -6.68 -2.11 -4.05
CA ILE A 34 -5.97 -2.98 -3.10
C ILE A 34 -6.01 -2.32 -1.73
N TYR A 35 -6.67 -2.97 -0.78
CA TYR A 35 -6.77 -2.51 0.60
C TYR A 35 -5.42 -2.64 1.32
N ILE A 36 -5.05 -1.61 2.08
CA ILE A 36 -3.89 -1.61 2.95
C ILE A 36 -4.35 -1.44 4.41
N PRO A 37 -3.89 -2.28 5.34
CA PRO A 37 -4.22 -2.11 6.74
C PRO A 37 -3.66 -0.81 7.32
N LYS A 38 -4.46 -0.12 8.14
CA LYS A 38 -4.07 1.14 8.80
C LYS A 38 -2.72 1.06 9.52
N HIS A 39 -2.49 0.00 10.28
CA HIS A 39 -1.24 -0.17 11.05
C HIS A 39 0.02 -0.32 10.16
N ILE A 40 -0.14 -0.75 8.90
CA ILE A 40 0.97 -0.83 7.94
C ILE A 40 1.29 0.57 7.40
N VAL A 41 0.25 1.36 7.08
CA VAL A 41 0.40 2.75 6.63
C VAL A 41 1.05 3.61 7.72
N GLU A 42 0.62 3.46 8.97
CA GLU A 42 1.20 4.19 10.11
C GLU A 42 2.68 3.84 10.35
N ARG A 43 3.08 2.60 10.09
CA ARG A 43 4.45 2.13 10.30
C ARG A 43 5.40 2.54 9.17
N TYR A 44 4.96 2.46 7.92
CA TYR A 44 5.82 2.56 6.74
C TYR A 44 5.50 3.74 5.81
N ASP A 45 4.66 4.67 6.25
CA ASP A 45 4.17 5.82 5.49
C ASP A 45 3.25 5.43 4.31
N ARG A 46 2.87 6.40 3.49
CA ARG A 46 1.91 6.29 2.38
C ARG A 46 2.56 5.96 1.04
N ASP A 47 3.89 5.90 0.96
CA ASP A 47 4.62 5.64 -0.29
C ASP A 47 4.89 4.14 -0.50
N TYR A 48 4.36 3.61 -1.60
CA TYR A 48 4.42 2.20 -1.94
C TYR A 48 4.97 1.99 -3.34
N ILE A 49 5.51 0.80 -3.57
CA ILE A 49 5.89 0.31 -4.87
C ILE A 49 4.90 -0.78 -5.27
N LEU A 50 4.36 -0.66 -6.48
CA LEU A 50 3.54 -1.68 -7.10
C LEU A 50 4.33 -2.35 -8.22
N GLU A 51 4.44 -3.67 -8.16
CA GLU A 51 4.98 -4.53 -9.20
C GLU A 51 3.86 -5.36 -9.80
N ILE A 52 3.77 -5.35 -11.13
CA ILE A 52 2.78 -6.13 -11.87
C ILE A 52 3.57 -7.04 -12.82
N ASN A 53 3.45 -8.35 -12.64
CA ASN A 53 3.94 -9.33 -13.58
C ASN A 53 2.83 -9.64 -14.59
N PRO A 54 2.92 -9.18 -15.85
CA PRO A 54 1.88 -9.42 -16.84
C PRO A 54 1.81 -10.88 -17.32
N GLU A 55 2.88 -11.66 -17.13
CA GLU A 55 2.94 -13.06 -17.58
C GLU A 55 2.27 -14.00 -16.56
N THR A 56 2.44 -13.74 -15.26
CA THR A 56 1.82 -14.56 -14.20
C THR A 56 0.52 -13.96 -13.64
N GLY A 57 0.26 -12.68 -13.93
CA GLY A 57 -0.84 -11.92 -13.30
C GLY A 57 -0.57 -11.52 -11.85
N GLU A 58 0.64 -11.77 -11.34
CA GLU A 58 0.99 -11.47 -9.96
C GLU A 58 1.13 -9.96 -9.72
N ILE A 59 0.48 -9.47 -8.66
CA ILE A 59 0.58 -8.08 -8.22
C ILE A 59 1.19 -8.06 -6.82
N ARG A 60 2.32 -7.38 -6.68
CA ARG A 60 2.97 -7.16 -5.38
C ARG A 60 2.90 -5.69 -5.02
N ALA A 61 2.47 -5.40 -3.79
CA ALA A 61 2.50 -4.07 -3.21
C ALA A 61 3.32 -4.13 -1.93
N TYR A 62 4.33 -3.27 -1.83
CA TYR A 62 5.16 -3.18 -0.63
C TYR A 62 5.57 -1.74 -0.33
N PRO A 63 5.81 -1.39 0.95
CA PRO A 63 6.18 -0.02 1.31
C PRO A 63 7.56 0.34 0.75
N LYS A 64 7.71 1.57 0.24
CA LYS A 64 8.98 2.07 -0.30
C LYS A 64 10.10 2.03 0.74
N LYS A 65 9.78 2.44 1.98
CA LYS A 65 10.69 2.42 3.13
C LYS A 65 11.30 1.04 3.40
N LEU A 66 10.55 -0.03 3.14
CA LEU A 66 11.04 -1.40 3.33
C LEU A 66 12.04 -1.81 2.24
N ALA A 67 11.88 -1.30 1.01
CA ALA A 67 12.82 -1.55 -0.07
C ALA A 67 14.16 -0.85 0.20
N GLU A 68 14.11 0.43 0.59
CA GLU A 68 15.29 1.23 0.94
C GLU A 68 16.08 0.59 2.09
N GLN A 69 15.39 0.06 3.10
CA GLN A 69 16.03 -0.66 4.21
C GLN A 69 16.71 -1.97 3.79
N LYS A 70 16.22 -2.64 2.74
CA LYS A 70 16.86 -3.87 2.23
C LYS A 70 18.11 -3.54 1.43
N GLU A 71 18.09 -2.46 0.67
CA GLU A 71 19.23 -1.97 -0.11
C GLU A 71 20.38 -1.56 0.83
N GLN A 72 20.08 -0.80 1.88
CA GLN A 72 21.08 -0.38 2.90
C GLN A 72 21.75 -1.57 3.61
N LYS A 73 20.98 -2.61 3.94
CA LYS A 73 21.52 -3.81 4.61
C LYS A 73 22.39 -4.69 3.70
N GLN A 74 22.24 -4.58 2.38
CA GLN A 74 23.08 -5.30 1.43
C GLN A 74 24.43 -4.60 1.23
N GLU A 75 24.45 -3.27 1.34
CA GLU A 75 25.67 -2.46 1.26
C GLU A 75 26.54 -2.58 2.53
N GLU A 76 25.93 -2.74 3.72
CA GLU A 76 26.67 -2.97 4.98
C GLU A 76 27.27 -4.39 5.11
N GLN A 77 26.91 -5.32 4.21
CA GLN A 77 27.38 -6.71 4.22
C GLN A 77 28.46 -7.01 3.16
N GLN A 78 28.88 -6.00 2.38
CA GLN A 78 30.00 -6.06 1.44
C GLN A 78 31.21 -5.32 2.01
#